data_AF-N1MMI0-F1
#
_entry.id   AF-N1MMI0-F1
#
_cell.length_a   1.000
_cell.length_b   1.000
_cell.length_c   1.000
_cell.angle_alpha   90.00
_cell.angle_beta   90.00
_cell.angle_gamma   90.00
#
_symmetry.space_group_name_H-M   'P 1'
#
loop_
_entity.id
_entity.type
_entity.pdbx_description
1 polymer ?
#
loop_
_entity_poly.entity_id
_entity_poly.type
_entity_poly.pdbx_seq_one_letter_code
_entity_poly.pdbx_strand_id
1 'polypeptide(L)'
;MEDSTARFGFQRLVVGDLERQAQFYRSALGLGTPNRLSGTINGRPMEEMIFSAAEGGVEFVLLSFPDEPPPAPGGSLPAFFTRTSR
;
A
#
# COMPACT_ATOMS: atom_id res chain seq x y z
N MET A 1 28.35 -4.95 18.80
CA MET A 1 26.88 -4.80 18.86
C MET A 1 26.50 -4.15 17.54
N GLU A 2 25.92 -4.92 16.62
CA GLU A 2 25.46 -4.40 15.34
C GLU A 2 24.44 -3.29 15.62
N ASP A 3 24.57 -2.16 14.92
CA ASP A 3 23.63 -1.05 15.01
C ASP A 3 22.29 -1.49 14.41
N SER A 4 21.43 -2.12 15.23
CA SER A 4 20.14 -2.65 14.79
C SER A 4 19.07 -1.55 14.74
N THR A 5 19.37 -0.46 14.06
CA THR A 5 18.39 0.61 13.85
C THR A 5 17.29 0.11 12.90
N ALA A 6 16.03 0.14 13.36
CA ALA A 6 14.89 -0.24 12.56
C ALA A 6 14.72 0.68 11.34
N ARG A 7 14.38 0.10 10.18
CA ARG A 7 14.08 0.83 8.95
C ARG A 7 12.58 0.76 8.67
N PHE A 8 12.03 1.84 8.10
CA PHE A 8 10.65 1.82 7.61
C PHE A 8 10.55 0.82 6.46
N GLY A 9 9.69 -0.20 6.60
CA GLY A 9 9.59 -1.30 5.64
C GLY A 9 8.49 -1.10 4.60
N PHE A 10 7.29 -0.72 5.02
CA PHE A 10 6.14 -0.58 4.14
C PHE A 10 5.06 0.33 4.73
N GLN A 11 4.17 0.84 3.87
CA GLN A 11 2.91 1.48 4.26
C GLN A 11 1.73 0.65 3.76
N ARG A 12 0.78 0.34 4.65
CA ARG A 12 -0.52 -0.24 4.30
C ARG A 12 -1.61 0.83 4.36
N LEU A 13 -2.46 0.90 3.33
CA LEU A 13 -3.63 1.77 3.30
C LEU A 13 -4.88 0.90 3.14
N VAL A 14 -5.78 0.98 4.12
CA VAL A 14 -7.10 0.33 4.02
C VAL A 14 -7.96 1.14 3.06
N VAL A 15 -8.58 0.46 2.10
CA VAL A 15 -9.40 1.07 1.05
C VAL A 15 -10.67 0.26 0.84
N GLY A 16 -11.75 0.93 0.40
CA GLY A 16 -13.02 0.25 0.09
C GLY A 16 -13.07 -0.39 -1.30
N ASP A 17 -12.14 -0.03 -2.20
CA ASP A 17 -12.09 -0.54 -3.57
C ASP A 17 -10.62 -0.63 -4.02
N LEU A 18 -10.09 -1.86 -4.11
CA LEU A 18 -8.70 -2.08 -4.47
C LEU A 18 -8.39 -1.65 -5.90
N GLU A 19 -9.27 -1.94 -6.85
CA GLU A 19 -9.03 -1.68 -8.27
C GLU A 19 -8.98 -0.18 -8.55
N ARG A 20 -9.98 0.54 -8.03
CA ARG A 20 -10.06 1.99 -8.21
C ARG A 20 -8.86 2.71 -7.57
N GLN A 21 -8.43 2.26 -6.40
CA GLN A 21 -7.30 2.88 -5.70
C GLN A 21 -5.97 2.49 -6.34
N ALA A 22 -5.81 1.24 -6.77
CA ALA A 22 -4.63 0.80 -7.51
C ALA A 22 -4.48 1.60 -8.82
N GLN A 23 -5.58 1.77 -9.57
CA GLN A 23 -5.58 2.61 -10.77
C GLN A 23 -5.16 4.05 -10.45
N PHE A 24 -5.74 4.65 -9.40
CA PHE A 24 -5.38 6.01 -8.97
C PHE A 24 -3.88 6.14 -8.68
N TYR A 25 -3.32 5.27 -7.83
CA TYR A 25 -1.91 5.37 -7.45
C TYR A 25 -0.94 5.03 -8.58
N ARG A 26 -1.31 4.10 -9.48
CA ARG A 26 -0.52 3.84 -10.70
C ARG A 26 -0.47 5.07 -11.61
N SER A 27 -1.61 5.73 -11.82
CA SER A 27 -1.68 6.94 -12.63
C SER A 27 -0.97 8.14 -11.98
N ALA A 28 -1.12 8.31 -10.67
CA ALA A 28 -0.56 9.46 -9.95
C ALA A 28 0.95 9.35 -9.71
N LEU A 29 1.45 8.14 -9.43
CA LEU A 29 2.83 7.91 -8.99
C LEU A 29 3.66 7.11 -10.00
N GLY A 30 3.07 6.64 -11.11
CA GLY A 30 3.75 5.81 -12.09
C GLY A 30 4.09 4.40 -11.59
N LEU A 31 3.37 3.90 -10.59
CA LEU A 31 3.62 2.56 -10.04
C LEU A 31 3.35 1.46 -11.08
N GLY A 32 4.13 0.38 -10.98
CA GLY A 32 3.97 -0.82 -11.80
C GLY A 32 2.67 -1.58 -11.52
N THR A 33 2.55 -2.75 -12.14
CA THR A 33 1.46 -3.68 -11.84
C THR A 33 1.66 -4.24 -10.42
N PRO A 34 0.65 -4.15 -9.53
CA PRO A 34 0.77 -4.71 -8.20
C PRO A 34 0.66 -6.24 -8.23
N ASN A 35 1.28 -6.89 -7.25
CA ASN A 35 0.98 -8.29 -6.93
C ASN A 35 -0.31 -8.35 -6.10
N ARG A 36 -1.20 -9.30 -6.42
CA ARG A 36 -2.44 -9.51 -5.66
C ARG A 36 -2.30 -10.69 -4.71
N LEU A 37 -2.81 -10.53 -3.50
CA LEU A 37 -2.88 -11.55 -2.47
C LEU A 37 -4.27 -11.55 -1.84
N SER A 38 -4.77 -12.72 -1.49
CA SER A 38 -5.95 -12.90 -0.63
C SER A 38 -5.55 -13.71 0.59
N GLY A 39 -6.16 -13.42 1.74
CA GLY A 39 -5.87 -14.16 2.97
C GLY A 39 -6.77 -13.75 4.13
N THR A 40 -6.26 -13.97 5.34
CA THR A 40 -6.98 -13.70 6.59
C THR A 40 -6.05 -13.01 7.58
N ILE A 41 -6.48 -11.90 8.17
CA ILE A 41 -5.78 -11.18 9.24
C ILE A 41 -6.68 -11.15 10.47
N ASN A 42 -6.21 -11.69 11.60
CA ASN A 42 -6.97 -11.76 12.85
C ASN A 42 -8.39 -12.36 12.68
N GLY A 43 -8.51 -13.40 11.86
CA GLY A 43 -9.78 -14.05 11.55
C GLY A 43 -10.69 -13.32 10.56
N ARG A 44 -10.27 -12.15 10.04
CA ARG A 44 -11.02 -11.38 9.04
C ARG A 44 -10.47 -11.63 7.63
N PRO A 45 -11.31 -11.97 6.64
CA PRO A 45 -10.86 -12.11 5.26
C PRO A 45 -10.36 -10.76 4.74
N MET A 46 -9.33 -10.81 3.92
CA MET A 46 -8.72 -9.62 3.33
C MET A 46 -8.21 -9.91 1.92
N GLU A 47 -8.14 -8.83 1.14
CA GLU A 47 -7.45 -8.79 -0.13
C GLU A 47 -6.43 -7.65 -0.10
N GLU A 48 -5.23 -7.87 -0.63
CA GLU A 48 -4.24 -6.81 -0.78
C GLU A 48 -3.60 -6.77 -2.17
N MET A 49 -3.21 -5.56 -2.56
CA MET A 49 -2.39 -5.27 -3.73
C MET A 49 -1.09 -4.62 -3.29
N ILE A 50 0.02 -5.26 -3.62
CA ILE A 50 1.37 -4.88 -3.20
C ILE A 50 2.11 -4.26 -4.38
N PHE A 51 2.47 -2.99 -4.25
CA PHE A 51 3.40 -2.30 -5.13
C PHE A 51 4.80 -2.42 -4.57
N SER A 52 5.60 -3.29 -5.19
CA SER A 52 7.01 -3.45 -4.83
C SER A 52 7.81 -2.22 -5.27
N ALA A 53 8.66 -1.73 -4.37
CA ALA A 53 9.71 -0.80 -4.76
C ALA A 53 10.83 -1.55 -5.51
N ALA A 54 11.68 -0.80 -6.22
CA ALA A 54 12.96 -1.32 -6.67
C ALA A 54 13.78 -1.85 -5.47
N GLU A 55 14.77 -2.72 -5.73
CA GLU A 55 15.51 -3.42 -4.68
C GLU A 55 15.93 -2.51 -3.51
N GLY A 56 15.48 -2.87 -2.30
CA GLY A 56 15.77 -2.16 -1.05
C GLY A 56 14.84 -0.99 -0.70
N GLY A 57 13.78 -0.73 -1.48
CA GLY A 57 12.82 0.34 -1.21
C GLY A 57 11.63 -0.06 -0.34
N VAL A 58 10.83 0.94 0.04
CA VAL A 58 9.62 0.80 0.87
C VAL A 58 8.45 0.28 0.03
N GLU A 59 7.80 -0.80 0.46
CA GLU A 59 6.61 -1.31 -0.24
C GLU A 59 5.37 -0.46 0.06
N PHE A 60 4.53 -0.26 -0.95
CA PHE A 60 3.23 0.40 -0.79
C PHE A 60 2.11 -0.62 -1.03
N VAL A 61 1.22 -0.76 -0.05
CA VAL A 61 0.23 -1.83 -0.02
C VAL A 61 -1.16 -1.23 0.14
N LEU A 62 -2.08 -1.63 -0.74
CA LEU A 62 -3.51 -1.38 -0.60
C LEU A 62 -4.16 -2.62 -0.02
N LEU A 63 -4.99 -2.46 1.00
CA LEU A 63 -5.66 -3.53 1.72
C LEU A 63 -7.16 -3.28 1.73
N SER A 64 -7.97 -4.30 1.48
CA SER A 64 -9.43 -4.24 1.62
C SER A 64 -9.93 -5.40 2.47
N PHE A 65 -10.96 -5.12 3.26
CA PHE A 65 -11.74 -6.12 3.99
C PHE A 65 -13.10 -6.22 3.28
N PRO A 66 -13.33 -7.25 2.44
CA PRO A 66 -14.49 -7.30 1.54
C PRO A 66 -15.83 -7.34 2.28
N ASP A 67 -15.83 -7.82 3.52
CA ASP A 67 -17.03 -7.95 4.35
C ASP A 67 -17.29 -6.73 5.25
N GLU A 68 -16.54 -5.64 5.07
CA GLU A 68 -16.65 -4.43 5.88
C GLU A 68 -17.05 -3.22 5.04
N PRO A 69 -17.72 -2.22 5.66
CA PRO A 69 -17.95 -0.95 4.98
C PRO A 69 -16.61 -0.26 4.67
N PRO A 70 -16.56 0.57 3.61
CA PRO A 70 -15.38 1.38 3.32
C PRO A 70 -14.89 2.17 4.54
N PRO A 71 -13.58 2.41 4.66
CA PRO A 71 -13.03 3.18 5.77
C PRO A 71 -13.62 4.60 5.78
N ALA A 72 -13.82 5.15 6.98
CA ALA A 72 -14.30 6.51 7.14
C ALA A 72 -13.35 7.51 6.45
N PRO A 73 -13.87 8.58 5.83
CA PRO A 73 -13.03 9.63 5.26
C PRO A 73 -12.04 10.19 6.29
N GLY A 74 -10.81 10.51 5.85
CA GLY A 74 -9.79 11.13 6.69
C GLY A 74 -8.92 10.19 7.53
N GLY A 75 -9.01 8.87 7.31
CA GLY A 75 -8.29 7.87 8.12
C GLY A 75 -6.77 7.78 7.91
N SER A 76 -6.19 8.41 6.88
CA SER A 76 -4.75 8.43 6.63
C SER A 76 -4.35 9.56 5.69
N LEU A 77 -3.11 10.05 5.82
CA LEU A 77 -2.50 11.07 4.96
C LEU A 77 -1.13 10.58 4.47
N PRO A 78 -1.06 9.79 3.39
CA PRO A 78 0.21 9.38 2.81
C PRO A 78 0.89 10.56 2.10
N ALA A 79 2.19 10.72 2.35
CA ALA A 79 3.03 11.70 1.68
C ALA A 79 4.00 11.02 0.72
N PHE A 80 4.14 11.56 -0.48
CA PHE A 80 5.03 11.05 -1.53
C PHE A 80 5.92 12.18 -2.02
N PHE A 81 7.18 11.86 -2.32
CA PHE A 81 8.14 12.81 -2.89
C PHE A 81 8.44 12.41 -4.33
N THR A 82 8.29 13.35 -5.26
CA THR A 82 8.73 13.17 -6.65
C THR A 82 10.10 13.80 -6.83
N ARG A 83 11.04 13.10 -7.47
CA ARG A 83 12.30 13.73 -7.90
C ARG A 83 12.12 14.22 -9.32
N THR A 84 12.17 15.54 -9.52
CA THR A 84 12.24 16.11 -10.87
C THR A 84 13.69 16.09 -11.32
N SER A 85 14.02 15.28 -12.33
CA SER A 85 15.31 15.41 -13.04
C SER A 85 15.29 16.75 -13.78
N ARG A 86 16.28 17.62 -13.51
CA ARG A 86 16.59 18.75 -14.38
C ARG A 86 17.45 18.30 -15.54
#